data_AF-A0A3R7S0F2-F1
#
_entry.id   AF-A0A3R7S0F2-F1
#
_cell.length_a   1.000
_cell.length_b   1.000
_cell.length_c   1.000
_cell.angle_alpha   90.00
_cell.angle_beta   90.00
_cell.angle_gamma   90.00
#
_symmetry.space_group_name_H-M   'P 1'
#
loop_
_entity.id
_entity.type
_entity.pdbx_description
1 polymer ?
#
loop_
_entity_poly.entity_id
_entity_poly.type
_entity_poly.pdbx_seq_one_letter_code
_entity_poly.pdbx_strand_id
1 'polypeptide(L)' 'MEWINVEERLPKVGEKCWYFFDIVGAHRGFYGGLYEDEEGKVWPSMSIFYCDYGWLTGDVTHWHPDQEEKPEYPKGY' A
#
# COMPACT_ATOMS: atom_id res chain seq x y z
N MET A 1 -1.46 -15.92 1.62
CA MET A 1 -0.79 -15.34 0.44
C MET A 1 0.53 -14.78 0.90
N GLU A 2 1.41 -14.38 0.00
CA GLU A 2 2.65 -13.70 0.36
C GLU A 2 2.50 -12.19 0.15
N TRP A 3 3.33 -11.41 0.84
CA TRP A 3 3.45 -9.98 0.61
C TRP A 3 4.04 -9.70 -0.77
N ILE A 4 3.53 -8.66 -1.41
CA ILE A 4 3.86 -8.29 -2.79
C ILE A 4 4.52 -6.92 -2.74
N ASN A 5 5.73 -6.81 -3.30
CA ASN A 5 6.43 -5.55 -3.37
C ASN A 5 5.69 -4.59 -4.33
N VAL A 6 5.51 -3.34 -3.91
CA VAL A 6 4.79 -2.32 -4.69
C VAL A 6 5.46 -2.01 -6.04
N GLU A 7 6.76 -2.25 -6.17
CA GLU A 7 7.52 -2.09 -7.41
C GLU A 7 7.24 -3.22 -8.41
N GLU A 8 6.88 -4.41 -7.94
CA GLU A 8 6.50 -5.53 -8.80
C GLU A 8 5.07 -5.37 -9.30
N ARG A 9 4.16 -5.04 -8.39
CA ARG A 9 2.73 -4.95 -8.69
C ARG A 9 1.99 -4.14 -7.63
N LEU A 10 1.10 -3.27 -8.08
CA LEU A 10 0.17 -2.53 -7.23
C LEU A 10 -1.22 -3.21 -7.19
N PRO A 11 -2.01 -3.01 -6.11
CA PRO A 11 -3.42 -3.40 -6.08
C PRO A 11 -4.25 -2.61 -7.12
N LYS A 12 -5.52 -2.97 -7.30
CA LYS A 12 -6.45 -2.14 -8.06
C LYS A 12 -6.87 -0.94 -7.22
N VAL A 13 -7.12 0.20 -7.86
CA VAL A 13 -7.65 1.40 -7.17
C VAL A 13 -8.96 1.05 -6.48
N GLY A 14 -9.07 1.39 -5.20
CA GLY A 14 -10.20 1.05 -4.32
C GLY A 14 -10.15 -0.37 -3.75
N GLU A 15 -9.14 -1.17 -4.05
CA GLU A 15 -9.00 -2.52 -3.52
C GLU A 15 -8.62 -2.48 -2.05
N LYS A 16 -9.38 -3.24 -1.24
CA LYS A 16 -9.06 -3.45 0.15
C LYS A 16 -7.83 -4.34 0.25
N CYS A 17 -6.89 -3.98 1.12
CA CYS A 17 -5.65 -4.70 1.29
C CYS A 17 -5.04 -4.43 2.67
N TRP A 18 -4.04 -5.25 3.01
CA TRP A 18 -3.06 -4.92 4.02
C TRP A 18 -1.87 -4.24 3.35
N TYR A 19 -1.32 -3.21 3.97
CA TYR A 19 -0.12 -2.50 3.49
C TYR A 19 0.90 -2.35 4.62
N PHE A 20 2.18 -2.38 4.28
CA PHE A 20 3.30 -2.40 5.22
C PHE A 20 4.31 -1.30 4.91
N PHE A 21 4.69 -0.57 5.97
CA PHE A 21 5.84 0.32 6.00
C PHE A 21 6.64 0.02 7.28
N ASP A 22 7.96 -0.03 7.20
CA ASP A 22 8.83 -0.50 8.28
C ASP A 22 8.73 0.34 9.56
N ILE A 23 8.51 1.65 9.43
CA ILE A 23 8.39 2.56 10.58
C ILE A 23 7.10 2.36 11.37
N VAL A 24 5.96 2.11 10.69
CA VAL A 24 4.62 2.09 11.31
C VAL A 24 3.97 0.70 11.34
N GLY A 25 4.56 -0.26 10.65
CA GLY A 25 4.10 -1.65 10.55
C GLY A 25 3.02 -1.86 9.49
N ALA A 26 2.21 -2.90 9.70
CA ALA A 26 1.14 -3.30 8.78
C ALA A 26 -0.23 -2.78 9.23
N HIS A 27 -0.96 -2.21 8.28
CA HIS A 27 -2.29 -1.65 8.44
C HIS A 27 -3.26 -2.24 7.42
N ARG A 28 -4.53 -2.35 7.80
CA ARG A 28 -5.61 -2.79 6.90
C ARG A 28 -6.35 -1.56 6.39
N GLY A 29 -6.49 -1.43 5.08
CA GLY A 29 -7.12 -0.28 4.46
C GLY A 29 -7.31 -0.49 2.96
N PHE A 30 -7.06 0.55 2.18
CA PHE A 30 -7.34 0.57 0.75
C PHE A 30 -6.19 1.18 -0.03
N TYR A 31 -6.07 0.76 -1.29
CA TYR A 31 -5.18 1.40 -2.26
C TYR A 31 -5.90 2.52 -3.00
N GLY A 32 -5.35 3.74 -2.94
CA GLY A 32 -5.90 4.96 -3.54
C GLY A 32 -5.42 5.26 -4.95
N GLY A 33 -4.46 4.49 -5.48
CA GLY A 33 -3.82 4.80 -6.75
C GLY A 33 -2.48 5.49 -6.58
N LEU A 34 -1.97 6.03 -7.69
CA LEU A 34 -0.75 6.83 -7.73
C LEU A 34 -1.12 8.30 -7.58
N TYR A 35 -0.27 9.07 -6.91
CA TYR A 35 -0.40 10.52 -6.85
C TYR A 35 -0.34 11.13 -8.26
N GLU A 36 -1.29 12.02 -8.53
CA GLU A 36 -1.39 12.84 -9.73
C GLU A 36 -1.34 14.31 -9.29
N ASP A 37 -0.47 15.12 -9.89
CA ASP A 37 -0.37 16.54 -9.58
C ASP A 37 -1.40 17.38 -10.36
N GLU A 38 -1.41 18.70 -10.10
CA GLU A 38 -2.36 19.63 -10.72
C GLU A 38 -2.24 19.72 -12.26
N GLU A 39 -1.11 19.29 -12.82
CA GLU A 39 -0.86 19.26 -14.27
C GLU A 39 -1.24 17.91 -14.89
N GLY A 40 -1.76 16.96 -14.09
CA GLY A 40 -2.14 15.62 -14.53
C GLY A 40 -0.97 14.64 -14.64
N LYS A 41 0.21 14.99 -14.11
CA LYS A 41 1.36 14.08 -14.13
C LYS A 41 1.25 13.07 -12.99
N VAL A 42 1.31 11.79 -13.36
CA VAL A 42 1.29 10.65 -12.44
C VAL A 42 2.72 10.34 -11.96
N TRP A 43 2.86 10.10 -10.67
CA TRP A 43 4.14 9.80 -10.01
C TRP A 43 4.21 8.32 -9.60
N PRO A 44 4.94 7.45 -10.33
CA PRO A 44 4.91 5.99 -10.12
C PRO A 44 5.36 5.51 -8.75
N SER A 45 6.25 6.26 -8.08
CA SER A 45 6.75 5.93 -6.74
C SER A 45 5.89 6.48 -5.61
N MET A 46 4.84 7.25 -5.92
CA MET A 46 3.97 7.90 -4.94
C MET A 46 2.63 7.15 -4.85
N SER A 47 2.71 5.86 -4.51
CA SER A 47 1.54 5.03 -4.26
C SER A 47 0.83 5.46 -2.98
N ILE A 48 -0.49 5.58 -3.03
CA ILE A 48 -1.31 6.07 -1.92
C ILE A 48 -2.02 4.89 -1.27
N PHE A 49 -1.79 4.67 0.02
CA PHE A 49 -2.53 3.71 0.85
C PHE A 49 -3.17 4.44 2.03
N TYR A 50 -4.42 4.10 2.34
CA TYR A 50 -5.17 4.83 3.36
C TYR A 50 -6.12 3.94 4.17
N CYS A 51 -6.47 4.43 5.36
CA CYS A 51 -7.47 3.87 6.26
C CYS A 51 -8.15 5.00 7.04
N ASP A 52 -9.05 4.66 7.96
CA ASP A 52 -9.89 5.65 8.67
C ASP A 52 -9.11 6.69 9.51
N TYR A 53 -7.85 6.42 9.83
CA TYR A 53 -7.02 7.29 10.67
C TYR A 53 -5.81 7.91 9.94
N GLY A 54 -5.68 7.75 8.63
CA GLY A 54 -4.62 8.41 7.86
C GLY A 54 -4.26 7.73 6.54
N TRP A 55 -3.19 8.25 5.91
CA TRP A 55 -2.65 7.74 4.65
C TRP A 55 -1.13 7.76 4.65
N LEU A 56 -0.54 6.93 3.78
CA LEU A 56 0.88 6.89 3.43
C LEU A 56 1.01 7.09 1.93
N THR A 57 2.03 7.84 1.49
CA THR A 57 2.26 8.15 0.09
C THR A 57 3.73 7.91 -0.26
N GLY A 58 3.99 6.83 -1.00
CA GLY A 58 5.35 6.45 -1.42
C GLY A 58 6.20 5.76 -0.34
N ASP A 59 5.71 5.63 0.89
CA ASP A 59 6.41 4.94 1.98
C ASP A 59 6.17 3.42 2.00
N VAL A 60 5.00 2.98 1.53
CA VAL A 60 4.61 1.57 1.58
C VAL A 60 5.51 0.75 0.67
N THR A 61 6.13 -0.29 1.23
CA THR A 61 7.03 -1.18 0.47
C THR A 61 6.32 -2.43 -0.01
N HIS A 62 5.33 -2.92 0.75
CA HIS A 62 4.64 -4.16 0.46
C HIS A 62 3.14 -4.06 0.74
N TRP A 63 2.37 -4.85 -0.01
CA TRP A 63 0.95 -5.06 0.26
C TRP A 63 0.60 -6.54 0.23
N HIS A 64 -0.53 -6.88 0.84
CA HIS A 64 -1.09 -8.22 0.84
C HIS A 64 -2.60 -8.13 0.59
N PRO A 65 -3.20 -9.04 -0.20
CA PRO A 65 -4.65 -9.06 -0.41
C PRO A 65 -5.43 -9.08 0.90
N ASP A 66 -6.63 -8.50 0.91
CA ASP A 66 -7.43 -8.41 2.12
C ASP A 66 -7.75 -9.79 2.71
N GLN A 67 -7.63 -9.89 4.02
CA GLN A 67 -8.05 -11.03 4.82
C GLN A 67 -8.38 -10.55 6.24
N GLU A 68 -9.12 -11.36 6.99
CA GLU A 68 -9.56 -10.99 8.34
C GLU A 68 -8.40 -10.84 9.32
N GLU A 69 -7.53 -11.84 9.39
CA GLU A 69 -6.37 -11.84 10.26
C GLU A 69 -5.22 -11.01 9.69
N LYS A 70 -4.52 -10.28 10.55
CA LYS A 70 -3.30 -9.56 10.17
C LYS A 70 -2.24 -10.56 9.67
N PRO A 71 -1.74 -10.41 8.44
CA PRO A 71 -0.63 -11.23 7.97
C PRO A 71 0.61 -11.00 8.86
N GLU A 72 1.43 -12.04 9.04
CA GLU A 72 2.79 -11.87 9.54
C GLU A 72 3.53 -10.87 8.66
N TYR A 73 4.48 -10.12 9.21
CA TYR A 73 5.22 -9.16 8.40
C TYR A 73 5.98 -9.85 7.25
N PRO A 74 6.23 -9.13 6.13
CA PRO A 74 7.09 -9.65 5.06
C PRO A 74 8.43 -10.20 5.60
N LYS A 75 9.13 -11.06 4.86
CA LYS A 75 10.43 -11.59 5.33
C LYS A 75 11.56 -10.81 4.66
N GLY A 76 12.51 -10.30 5.46
CA GLY A 76 13.78 -9.78 4.94
C GLY A 76 13.73 -8.40 4.28
N TYR A 77 12.83 -7.52 4.73
CA TYR A 77 12.91 -6.07 4.47
C TYR A 77 14.10 -5.43 5.17
#